data_AF-A0AAT9HP18-F1
#
_entry.id   AF-A0AAT9HP18-F1
#
_cell.length_a   1.000
_cell.length_b   1.000
_cell.length_c   1.000
_cell.angle_alpha   90.00
_cell.angle_beta   90.00
_cell.angle_gamma   90.00
#
_symmetry.space_group_name_H-M   'P 1'
#
loop_
_entity.id
_entity.type
_entity.pdbx_description
1 polymer ?
#
loop_
_entity_poly.entity_id
_entity_poly.type
_entity_poly.pdbx_seq_one_letter_code
_entity_poly.pdbx_strand_id
1 'polypeptide(L)' 'MLLDLLDRLPEERREAFVLTQLLGLPYTEAAALGDCPVGTVRSRVARARMTLTALIADAEEVVRPYE' A
#
# COMPACT_ATOMS: atom_id res chain seq x y z
N MET A 1 5.31 -11.62 6.59
CA MET A 1 6.19 -11.14 5.48
C MET A 1 5.51 -9.97 4.75
N LEU A 2 6.23 -9.23 3.89
CA LEU A 2 5.66 -8.08 3.15
C LEU A 2 4.40 -8.43 2.35
N LEU A 3 4.40 -9.60 1.69
CA LEU A 3 3.25 -10.06 0.90
C LEU A 3 1.99 -10.20 1.75
N ASP A 4 2.09 -10.78 2.96
CA ASP A 4 0.97 -10.91 3.89
C ASP A 4 0.37 -9.55 4.31
N LEU A 5 1.22 -8.52 4.44
CA LEU A 5 0.76 -7.17 4.78
C LEU A 5 0.05 -6.50 3.60
N LEU A 6 0.53 -6.72 2.38
CA LEU A 6 -0.14 -6.23 1.17
C LEU A 6 -1.52 -6.86 1.02
N ASP A 7 -1.70 -8.12 1.40
CA ASP A 7 -2.99 -8.82 1.37
C ASP A 7 -4.04 -8.21 2.31
N ARG A 8 -3.62 -7.42 3.30
CA ARG A 8 -4.53 -6.67 4.20
C ARG A 8 -5.06 -5.38 3.58
N LEU A 9 -4.50 -4.94 2.45
CA LEU A 9 -4.99 -3.78 1.72
C LEU A 9 -6.20 -4.13 0.85
N PRO A 10 -7.19 -3.21 0.71
CA PRO A 10 -8.16 -3.28 -0.37
C PRO A 10 -7.45 -3.41 -1.73
N GLU A 11 -8.00 -4.22 -2.62
CA GLU A 11 -7.40 -4.60 -3.90
C GLU A 11 -6.85 -3.41 -4.69
N GLU A 12 -7.68 -2.39 -4.89
CA GLU A 12 -7.32 -1.17 -5.62
C GLU A 12 -6.15 -0.40 -5.00
N ARG A 13 -6.01 -0.45 -3.66
CA ARG A 13 -4.90 0.22 -2.95
C ARG A 13 -3.64 -0.62 -3.04
N ARG A 14 -3.78 -1.95 -2.96
CA ARG A 14 -2.70 -2.91 -3.17
C ARG A 14 -2.11 -2.73 -4.56
N GLU A 15 -2.96 -2.76 -5.58
CA GLU A 15 -2.57 -2.59 -6.98
C GLU A 15 -1.80 -1.29 -7.19
N ALA A 16 -2.38 -0.14 -6.80
CA ALA A 16 -1.73 1.15 -6.93
C ALA A 16 -0.38 1.22 -6.20
N PHE A 17 -0.28 0.59 -5.02
CA PHE A 17 0.97 0.53 -4.26
C PHE A 17 2.01 -0.36 -4.96
N VAL A 18 1.64 -1.55 -5.43
CA VAL A 18 2.53 -2.48 -6.12
C VAL A 18 3.07 -1.87 -7.41
N LEU A 19 2.19 -1.37 -8.28
CA LEU A 19 2.58 -0.77 -9.56
C LEU A 19 3.59 0.36 -9.36
N THR A 20 3.38 1.21 -8.37
CA THR A 20 4.18 2.43 -8.21
C THR A 20 5.39 2.27 -7.30
N GLN A 21 5.28 1.54 -6.19
CA GLN A 21 6.32 1.45 -5.16
C GLN A 21 7.21 0.22 -5.32
N LEU A 22 6.68 -0.88 -5.85
CA LEU A 22 7.44 -2.11 -6.06
C LEU A 22 7.94 -2.24 -7.49
N LEU A 23 7.08 -1.94 -8.46
CA LEU A 23 7.41 -2.01 -9.88
C LEU A 23 7.92 -0.68 -10.45
N GLY A 24 7.79 0.42 -9.70
CA GLY A 24 8.36 1.72 -10.06
C GLY A 24 7.65 2.43 -11.23
N LEU A 25 6.43 2.03 -11.59
CA LEU A 25 5.70 2.69 -12.67
C LEU A 25 5.37 4.15 -12.29
N PRO A 26 5.42 5.07 -13.26
CA PRO A 26 4.88 6.42 -13.09
C PRO A 26 3.40 6.38 -12.72
N TYR A 27 2.93 7.36 -11.93
CA TYR A 27 1.52 7.45 -11.55
C TYR A 27 0.57 7.57 -12.74
N THR A 28 1.03 8.14 -13.86
CA THR A 28 0.27 8.24 -15.11
C THR A 28 0.05 6.89 -15.77
N GLU A 29 1.03 5.99 -15.73
CA GLU A 29 0.91 4.64 -16.29
C GLU A 29 0.06 3.75 -15.38
N ALA A 30 0.27 3.82 -14.06
CA ALA A 30 -0.58 3.11 -13.11
C ALA A 30 -2.05 3.56 -13.19
N ALA A 31 -2.29 4.85 -13.45
CA ALA A 31 -3.63 5.39 -13.67
C ALA A 31 -4.29 4.83 -14.93
N ALA A 32 -3.53 4.69 -16.02
CA ALA A 32 -4.02 4.11 -17.27
C ALA A 32 -4.33 2.61 -17.12
N LEU A 33 -3.50 1.85 -16.40
CA LEU A 33 -3.72 0.42 -16.15
C LEU A 33 -4.96 0.17 -15.27
N GLY A 34 -5.13 0.96 -14.22
CA GLY A 34 -6.25 0.84 -13.28
C GLY A 34 -7.50 1.63 -13.66
N ASP A 35 -7.59 2.09 -14.92
CA ASP A 35 -8.69 2.89 -15.49
C ASP A 35 -9.24 3.96 -14.52
N CYS A 36 -8.34 4.78 -13.99
CA CYS A 36 -8.71 5.79 -12.99
C CYS A 36 -7.88 7.08 -13.12
N PRO A 37 -8.34 8.21 -12.55
CA PRO A 37 -7.55 9.43 -12.54
C PRO A 37 -6.22 9.30 -11.78
N VAL A 38 -5.18 10.01 -12.21
CA VAL A 38 -3.87 10.07 -11.51
C VAL A 38 -4.01 10.48 -10.03
N GLY A 39 -4.93 11.41 -9.74
CA GLY A 39 -5.25 11.81 -8.36
C GLY A 39 -5.78 10.66 -7.51
N THR A 40 -6.53 9.73 -8.11
CA THR A 40 -7.04 8.51 -7.46
C THR A 40 -5.89 7.59 -7.09
N VAL A 41 -4.94 7.33 -8.02
CA VAL A 41 -3.72 6.55 -7.75
C VAL A 41 -2.95 7.14 -6.57
N ARG A 42 -2.70 8.45 -6.59
CA ARG A 42 -1.98 9.14 -5.49
C ARG A 42 -2.69 8.94 -4.14
N SER A 43 -4.01 9.06 -4.13
CA SER A 43 -4.81 8.88 -2.92
C SER A 43 -4.88 7.42 -2.44
N ARG A 44 -4.86 6.45 -3.36
CA ARG A 44 -4.80 5.00 -3.08
C ARG A 44 -3.45 4.64 -2.44
N VAL A 45 -2.34 5.11 -3.01
CA VAL A 45 -0.98 4.93 -2.48
C VAL A 45 -0.83 5.55 -1.09
N ALA A 46 -1.33 6.79 -0.89
CA ALA A 46 -1.26 7.45 0.41
C ALA A 46 -1.99 6.63 1.50
N ARG A 47 -3.20 6.15 1.22
CA ARG A 47 -3.97 5.32 2.15
C ARG A 47 -3.34 3.94 2.36
N ALA A 48 -2.78 3.33 1.32
CA ALA A 48 -2.03 2.07 1.44
C ALA A 48 -0.87 2.22 2.44
N ARG A 49 -0.07 3.29 2.32
CA ARG A 49 1.03 3.58 3.26
C ARG A 49 0.54 3.72 4.69
N MET A 50 -0.53 4.49 4.92
CA MET A 50 -1.11 4.65 6.26
C MET A 50 -1.52 3.32 6.88
N THR A 51 -2.21 2.46 6.12
CA THR A 51 -2.62 1.13 6.59
C THR A 51 -1.42 0.23 6.88
N LEU A 52 -0.44 0.17 5.98
CA LEU A 52 0.76 -0.65 6.17
C LEU A 52 1.58 -0.19 7.37
N THR A 53 1.77 1.12 7.56
CA THR A 53 2.47 1.67 8.73
C THR A 53 1.76 1.30 10.03
N ALA A 54 0.44 1.38 10.08
CA ALA A 54 -0.32 0.97 11.27
C ALA A 54 -0.18 -0.53 11.55
N LEU A 55 -0.25 -1.39 10.53
CA LEU A 55 -0.09 -2.84 10.68
C LEU A 55 1.31 -3.23 11.16
N ILE A 56 2.35 -2.52 10.70
CA ILE A 56 3.73 -2.74 11.15
C ILE A 56 3.87 -2.33 12.62
N ALA A 57 3.34 -1.17 13.00
CA ALA A 57 3.40 -0.70 14.39
C ALA A 57 2.69 -1.67 15.35
N ASP A 58 1.49 -2.15 14.99
CA ASP A 58 0.75 -3.15 15.77
C ASP A 58 1.54 -4.47 15.91
N ALA A 59 2.18 -4.93 14.83
CA ALA A 59 3.02 -6.12 14.87
C ALA A 59 4.27 -5.93 15.75
N GLU A 60 4.86 -4.74 15.78
CA GLU A 60 6.01 -4.42 16.65
C GLU A 60 5.61 -4.34 18.13
N GLU A 61 4.42 -3.84 18.47
CA GLU A 61 3.91 -3.82 19.85
C GLU A 61 3.66 -5.24 20.39
N VAL A 62 3.14 -6.15 19.57
CA VAL A 62 2.95 -7.56 19.94
C VAL A 62 4.28 -8.26 20.27
N VAL A 63 5.40 -7.82 19.68
CA VAL A 63 6.74 -8.39 19.92
C VAL A 63 7.38 -7.82 21.20
N ARG A 64 6.84 -6.75 21.79
CA ARG A 64 7.30 -6.18 23.07
C ARG A 64 6.30 -6.36 24.24
N PRO A 65 5.89 -7.57 24.64
CA PRO A 65 4.97 -7.71 25.77
C PRO A 65 5.62 -7.47 27.14
N TYR A 66 6.95 -7.36 27.23
CA TYR A 66 7.70 -7.37 28.50
C TYR A 66 8.91 -6.40 28.56
N GLU A 67 8.95 -5.37 27.71
CA GLU A 67 9.78 -4.18 27.99
C GLU A 67 9.02 -3.21 28.93
#